data_AF-A0A5C6ATP9-F1
#
_entry.id   AF-A0A5C6ATP9-F1
#
_cell.length_a   1.000
_cell.length_b   1.000
_cell.length_c   1.000
_cell.angle_alpha   90.00
_cell.angle_beta   90.00
_cell.angle_gamma   90.00
#
_symmetry.space_group_name_H-M   'P 1'
#
loop_
_entity.id
_entity.type
_entity.pdbx_description
1 polymer ?
#
loop_
_entity_poly.entity_id
_entity_poly.type
_entity_poly.pdbx_seq_one_letter_code
_entity_poly.pdbx_strand_id
1 'polypeptide(L)'
;MKSSLRVVAFLIAVLINHLAPAAEPSTREQKVRADRAKVEAEGFWIYNDMDKAYATARETGKPILVSMRCLPCEECVKLDDDLIENDPVVRPLLEKFVCVRVVGTNGLDLDTFQYDTDQSFAIFMLNADKTIYGRFGTRSHRTDWLGDVSIEGMAEALKASLALHSRYPSNQEQLAAKRGAALEFSSPEQYPSLNEKYTDRLNYEGDVVKSCIHCHQIGDARREFYWSRSEPIPEKLLFPYPHPKSIGLVLDPTKRATIKSVTEGTPAAASRLQPGDDLLSMNGQPLVSMADVQWVLHNLNSEPQEVELLLRRDGAITKSSLSLPSEWRRLDDPRWRVSSWGMSRMMTGGMRLQALTDEERAERGIVDGMALRASSVGKYGPHATAMKAGFLVDDIVVSYDGRTDLMREADLFAYANANRRPGDKVAVEILRGRDKKTLSMPIQK
;
A
#
# COMPACT_ATOMS: atom_id res chain seq x y z
N MET A 1 52.34 70.33 -33.81
CA MET A 1 52.50 69.28 -34.85
C MET A 1 52.22 67.94 -34.19
N LYS A 2 51.20 67.21 -34.71
CA LYS A 2 50.88 65.79 -34.41
C LYS A 2 50.36 65.55 -32.97
N SER A 3 49.34 64.75 -32.69
CA SER A 3 48.47 63.90 -33.51
C SER A 3 47.31 63.42 -32.62
N SER A 4 46.14 63.35 -33.25
CA SER A 4 44.88 62.71 -32.88
C SER A 4 44.98 61.44 -32.02
N LEU A 5 44.08 61.28 -31.05
CA LEU A 5 43.47 59.98 -30.76
C LEU A 5 42.05 60.16 -30.20
N ARG A 6 41.08 59.69 -30.99
CA ARG A 6 39.65 59.66 -30.68
C ARG A 6 39.40 58.59 -29.62
N VAL A 7 38.78 58.96 -28.50
CA VAL A 7 38.23 57.99 -27.53
C VAL A 7 36.83 57.62 -27.97
N VAL A 8 36.66 56.38 -28.42
CA VAL A 8 35.36 55.74 -28.67
C VAL A 8 34.87 55.21 -27.32
N ALA A 9 33.81 55.79 -26.77
CA ALA A 9 33.14 55.27 -25.59
C ALA A 9 32.18 54.14 -26.00
N PHE A 10 32.53 52.90 -25.67
CA PHE A 10 31.63 51.74 -25.76
C PHE A 10 30.65 51.78 -24.57
N LEU A 11 29.37 52.02 -24.85
CA LEU A 11 28.27 51.82 -23.90
C LEU A 11 27.99 50.31 -23.82
N ILE A 12 28.44 49.66 -22.75
CA ILE A 12 28.03 48.31 -22.38
C ILE A 12 26.67 48.43 -21.69
N ALA A 13 25.59 48.09 -22.40
CA ALA A 13 24.28 47.88 -21.79
C ALA A 13 24.31 46.56 -21.01
N VAL A 14 24.40 46.65 -19.68
CA VAL A 14 24.22 45.50 -18.78
C VAL A 14 22.73 45.15 -18.79
N LEU A 15 22.36 44.10 -19.52
CA LEU A 15 21.08 43.42 -19.36
C LEU A 15 21.06 42.75 -17.98
N ILE A 16 20.45 43.42 -17.00
CA ILE A 16 20.08 42.81 -15.73
C ILE A 16 18.93 41.86 -16.01
N ASN A 17 19.24 40.57 -16.22
CA ASN A 17 18.24 39.52 -16.13
C ASN A 17 17.75 39.47 -14.68
N HIS A 18 16.58 40.05 -14.42
CA HIS A 18 15.82 39.78 -13.20
C HIS A 18 15.38 38.31 -13.24
N LEU A 19 16.23 37.42 -12.72
CA LEU A 19 15.80 36.11 -12.25
C LEU A 19 14.79 36.37 -11.13
N ALA A 20 13.51 36.26 -11.44
CA ALA A 20 12.47 36.21 -10.41
C ALA A 20 12.83 35.04 -9.47
N PRO A 21 12.84 35.25 -8.14
CA PRO A 21 13.03 34.15 -7.21
C PRO A 21 11.94 33.10 -7.45
N ALA A 22 12.35 31.85 -7.61
CA ALA A 22 11.41 30.73 -7.69
C ALA A 22 10.51 30.77 -6.44
N ALA A 23 9.19 30.72 -6.64
CA ALA A 23 8.24 30.70 -5.53
C ALA A 23 8.55 29.54 -4.59
N GLU A 24 8.56 29.79 -3.28
CA GLU A 24 8.80 28.74 -2.29
C GLU A 24 7.72 27.63 -2.42
N PRO A 25 8.10 26.34 -2.35
CA PRO A 25 7.14 25.26 -2.38
C PRO A 25 6.14 25.38 -1.22
N SER A 26 4.85 25.20 -1.50
CA SER A 26 3.81 25.27 -0.46
C SER A 26 4.04 24.22 0.64
N THR A 27 3.84 24.63 1.89
CA THR A 27 3.93 23.73 3.05
C THR A 27 2.83 22.68 2.99
N ARG A 28 3.04 21.55 3.68
CA ARG A 28 2.01 20.51 3.80
C ARG A 28 0.68 21.05 4.35
N GLU A 29 0.74 21.93 5.34
CA GLU A 29 -0.45 22.55 5.92
C GLU A 29 -1.19 23.40 4.88
N GLN A 30 -0.48 24.23 4.12
CA GLN A 30 -1.07 25.03 3.04
C GLN A 30 -1.75 24.13 1.99
N LYS A 31 -1.13 23.01 1.62
CA LYS A 31 -1.70 22.04 0.67
C LYS A 31 -3.00 21.41 1.20
N VAL A 32 -3.03 20.99 2.47
CA VAL A 32 -4.24 20.40 3.10
C VAL A 32 -5.39 21.41 3.15
N ARG A 33 -5.11 22.66 3.55
CA ARG A 33 -6.13 23.70 3.66
C ARG A 33 -6.64 24.15 2.28
N ALA A 34 -5.75 24.26 1.30
CA ALA A 34 -6.11 24.62 -0.07
C ALA A 34 -6.96 23.53 -0.74
N ASP A 35 -6.63 22.25 -0.55
CA ASP A 35 -7.42 21.11 -1.03
C ASP A 35 -8.85 21.17 -0.49
N ARG A 36 -9.00 21.35 0.83
CA ARG A 36 -10.33 21.52 1.46
C ARG A 36 -11.11 22.68 0.85
N ALA A 37 -10.49 23.86 0.78
CA ALA A 37 -11.15 25.06 0.26
C ALA A 37 -11.59 24.89 -1.20
N LYS A 38 -10.76 24.27 -2.05
CA LYS A 38 -11.09 23.96 -3.44
C LYS A 38 -12.29 23.03 -3.53
N VAL A 39 -12.22 21.88 -2.86
CA VAL A 39 -13.26 20.83 -2.94
C VAL A 39 -14.60 21.32 -2.39
N GLU A 40 -14.59 22.04 -1.26
CA GLU A 40 -15.80 22.64 -0.70
C GLU A 40 -16.41 23.70 -1.62
N ALA A 41 -15.59 24.49 -2.32
CA ALA A 41 -16.07 25.53 -3.24
C ALA A 41 -16.67 24.94 -4.54
N GLU A 42 -16.09 23.87 -5.07
CA GLU A 42 -16.60 23.17 -6.26
C GLU A 42 -17.88 22.39 -5.96
N GLY A 43 -18.03 21.88 -4.74
CA GLY A 43 -19.26 21.25 -4.24
C GLY A 43 -19.62 19.90 -4.85
N PHE A 44 -18.78 19.36 -5.75
CA PHE A 44 -19.00 18.05 -6.37
C PHE A 44 -18.72 16.88 -5.41
N TRP A 45 -17.70 17.02 -4.56
CA TRP A 45 -17.36 16.03 -3.54
C TRP A 45 -17.76 16.50 -2.15
N ILE A 46 -18.34 15.59 -1.37
CA ILE A 46 -18.47 15.76 0.07
C ILE A 46 -17.08 15.60 0.70
N TYR A 47 -16.68 16.51 1.58
CA TYR A 47 -15.33 16.54 2.15
C TYR A 47 -15.31 16.03 3.60
N ASN A 48 -14.63 14.91 3.85
CA ASN A 48 -14.46 14.29 5.17
C ASN A 48 -15.76 14.05 5.97
N ASP A 49 -16.91 13.89 5.28
CA ASP A 49 -18.21 13.75 5.93
C ASP A 49 -18.96 12.53 5.39
N MET A 50 -18.63 11.37 5.97
CA MET A 50 -19.26 10.10 5.60
C MET A 50 -20.73 10.04 5.98
N ASP A 51 -21.13 10.66 7.10
CA ASP A 51 -22.53 10.66 7.55
C ASP A 51 -23.42 11.41 6.57
N LYS A 52 -22.96 12.57 6.07
CA LYS A 52 -23.63 13.29 4.98
C LYS A 52 -23.68 12.46 3.71
N ALA A 53 -22.60 11.75 3.35
CA ALA A 53 -22.60 10.89 2.17
C ALA A 53 -23.63 9.76 2.28
N TYR A 54 -23.76 9.12 3.46
CA TYR A 54 -24.79 8.11 3.71
C TYR A 54 -26.20 8.70 3.64
N ALA A 55 -26.44 9.87 4.24
CA ALA A 55 -27.73 10.54 4.19
C ALA A 55 -28.14 10.91 2.76
N THR A 56 -27.24 11.54 1.99
CA THR A 56 -27.48 11.91 0.59
C THR A 56 -27.69 10.68 -0.30
N ALA A 57 -26.98 9.58 -0.06
CA ALA A 57 -27.18 8.35 -0.81
C ALA A 57 -28.56 7.71 -0.54
N ARG A 58 -29.05 7.76 0.70
CA ARG A 58 -30.43 7.32 1.02
C ARG A 58 -31.48 8.19 0.35
N GLU A 59 -31.27 9.50 0.35
CA GLU A 59 -32.20 10.46 -0.26
C GLU A 59 -32.26 10.31 -1.79
N THR A 60 -31.10 10.18 -2.44
CA THR A 60 -30.99 10.16 -3.91
C THR A 60 -31.13 8.77 -4.51
N GLY A 61 -30.99 7.71 -3.71
CA GLY A 61 -30.89 6.33 -4.17
C GLY A 61 -29.60 6.00 -4.93
N LYS A 62 -28.63 6.93 -5.00
CA LYS A 62 -27.34 6.69 -5.67
C LYS A 62 -26.38 5.87 -4.79
N PRO A 63 -25.50 5.05 -5.36
CA PRO A 63 -24.38 4.47 -4.63
C PRO A 63 -23.38 5.55 -4.20
N ILE A 64 -22.56 5.25 -3.19
CA ILE A 64 -21.49 6.12 -2.70
C ILE A 64 -20.17 5.70 -3.34
N LEU A 65 -19.39 6.68 -3.78
CA LEU A 65 -18.00 6.52 -4.12
C LEU A 65 -17.15 7.25 -3.08
N VAL A 66 -16.36 6.49 -2.33
CA VAL A 66 -15.43 7.02 -1.32
C VAL A 66 -14.02 7.02 -1.92
N SER A 67 -13.41 8.19 -2.03
CA SER A 67 -12.00 8.36 -2.37
C SER A 67 -11.20 8.63 -1.10
N MET A 68 -10.32 7.70 -0.72
CA MET A 68 -9.41 7.86 0.41
C MET A 68 -8.04 8.29 -0.09
N ARG A 69 -7.55 9.45 0.39
CA ARG A 69 -6.29 10.02 -0.11
C ARG A 69 -5.53 10.82 0.95
N CYS A 70 -4.25 10.53 1.14
CA CYS A 70 -3.39 11.34 2.01
C CYS A 70 -2.96 12.65 1.32
N LEU A 71 -2.77 13.73 2.10
CA LEU A 71 -2.37 15.06 1.59
C LEU A 71 -1.10 15.62 2.28
N PRO A 72 -0.12 16.14 1.51
CA PRO A 72 0.13 15.81 0.10
C PRO A 72 0.54 14.34 0.00
N CYS A 73 0.31 13.76 -1.16
CA CYS A 73 0.81 12.44 -1.45
C CYS A 73 1.50 12.45 -2.80
N GLU A 74 2.83 12.57 -2.75
CA GLU A 74 3.69 12.52 -3.94
C GLU A 74 3.60 11.15 -4.64
N GLU A 75 3.31 10.10 -3.86
CA GLU A 75 3.07 8.75 -4.37
C GLU A 75 1.61 8.51 -4.85
N CYS A 76 0.73 9.53 -4.79
CA CYS A 76 -0.68 9.48 -5.21
C CYS A 76 -0.91 10.17 -6.55
N VAL A 77 0.15 10.48 -7.31
CA VAL A 77 0.04 10.88 -8.73
C VAL A 77 -0.63 9.77 -9.57
N LYS A 78 -0.80 8.58 -8.98
CA LYS A 78 -1.54 7.39 -9.44
C LYS A 78 -2.77 7.68 -10.29
N LEU A 79 -3.53 8.71 -9.94
CA LEU A 79 -4.60 9.28 -10.75
C LEU A 79 -4.79 10.72 -10.23
N ASP A 80 -4.27 11.72 -10.96
CA ASP A 80 -4.46 13.12 -10.59
C ASP A 80 -5.98 13.41 -10.48
N ASP A 81 -6.41 14.09 -9.42
CA ASP A 81 -7.84 14.36 -9.20
C ASP A 81 -8.38 15.21 -10.36
N ASP A 82 -7.59 16.16 -10.84
CA ASP A 82 -7.95 16.99 -11.99
C ASP A 82 -8.05 16.15 -13.28
N LEU A 83 -7.23 15.10 -13.39
CA LEU A 83 -7.28 14.19 -14.53
C LEU A 83 -8.52 13.29 -14.48
N ILE A 84 -8.88 12.77 -13.30
CA ILE A 84 -10.07 11.94 -13.11
C ILE A 84 -11.35 12.77 -13.33
N GLU A 85 -11.42 13.95 -12.72
CA GLU A 85 -12.64 14.76 -12.70
C GLU A 85 -12.97 15.39 -14.04
N ASN A 86 -11.96 15.60 -14.89
CA ASN A 86 -12.14 16.15 -16.23
C ASN A 86 -12.08 15.08 -17.33
N ASP A 87 -11.87 13.81 -16.98
CA ASP A 87 -11.86 12.72 -17.97
C ASP A 87 -13.27 12.51 -18.55
N PRO A 88 -13.44 12.52 -19.89
CA PRO A 88 -14.74 12.46 -20.54
C PRO A 88 -15.48 11.13 -20.36
N VAL A 89 -14.79 10.06 -19.96
CA VAL A 89 -15.38 8.75 -19.70
C VAL A 89 -15.72 8.59 -18.21
N VAL A 90 -14.84 9.02 -17.31
CA VAL A 90 -15.01 8.84 -15.87
C VAL A 90 -15.97 9.87 -15.29
N ARG A 91 -15.92 11.15 -15.70
CA ARG A 91 -16.79 12.20 -15.14
C ARG A 91 -18.29 11.86 -15.21
N PRO A 92 -18.86 11.41 -16.35
CA PRO A 92 -20.27 11.02 -16.40
C PRO A 92 -20.62 9.81 -15.53
N LEU A 93 -19.64 8.97 -15.19
CA LEU A 93 -19.83 7.87 -14.25
C LEU A 93 -19.86 8.39 -12.81
N LEU A 94 -18.96 9.30 -12.44
CA LEU A 94 -18.91 9.90 -11.10
C LEU A 94 -20.24 10.61 -10.73
N GLU A 95 -20.90 11.26 -11.69
CA GLU A 95 -22.20 11.91 -11.49
C GLU A 95 -23.32 10.95 -11.07
N LYS A 96 -23.13 9.64 -11.28
CA LYS A 96 -24.05 8.58 -10.84
C LYS A 96 -23.80 8.12 -9.40
N PHE A 97 -22.79 8.65 -8.73
CA PHE A 97 -22.47 8.38 -7.33
C PHE A 97 -22.68 9.62 -6.46
N VAL A 98 -22.91 9.40 -5.17
CA VAL A 98 -22.58 10.38 -4.14
C VAL A 98 -21.07 10.27 -3.89
N CYS A 99 -20.33 11.29 -4.33
CA CYS A 99 -18.88 11.30 -4.23
C CYS A 99 -18.43 11.91 -2.90
N VAL A 100 -17.60 11.20 -2.14
CA VAL A 100 -17.03 11.67 -0.87
C VAL A 100 -15.52 11.46 -0.86
N ARG A 101 -14.79 12.49 -0.45
CA ARG A 101 -13.33 12.52 -0.33
C ARG A 101 -12.96 12.46 1.15
N VAL A 102 -12.18 11.46 1.53
CA VAL A 102 -11.69 11.24 2.90
C VAL A 102 -10.17 11.43 2.90
N VAL A 103 -9.69 12.48 3.57
CA VAL A 103 -8.27 12.90 3.54
C VAL A 103 -7.49 12.66 4.83
N GLY A 104 -8.15 12.11 5.85
CA GLY A 104 -7.56 11.65 7.09
C GLY A 104 -8.27 10.39 7.56
N THR A 105 -7.61 9.60 8.41
CA THR A 105 -8.21 8.35 8.93
C THR A 105 -8.72 8.47 10.36
N ASN A 106 -8.69 9.67 10.94
CA ASN A 106 -9.32 9.98 12.21
C ASN A 106 -10.82 9.61 12.17
N GLY A 107 -11.29 8.82 13.13
CA GLY A 107 -12.68 8.39 13.21
C GLY A 107 -13.14 7.46 12.08
N LEU A 108 -12.21 6.92 11.27
CA LEU A 108 -12.55 6.05 10.16
C LEU A 108 -13.20 4.76 10.66
N ASP A 109 -14.36 4.40 10.11
CA ASP A 109 -15.05 3.14 10.41
C ASP A 109 -14.27 1.93 9.85
N LEU A 110 -13.49 1.27 10.70
CA LEU A 110 -12.67 0.12 10.34
C LEU A 110 -13.46 -1.18 10.15
N ASP A 111 -14.73 -1.22 10.57
CA ASP A 111 -15.60 -2.35 10.27
C ASP A 111 -16.10 -2.30 8.82
N THR A 112 -16.09 -1.10 8.21
CA THR A 112 -16.44 -0.89 6.80
C THR A 112 -15.19 -0.80 5.93
N PHE A 113 -14.23 0.04 6.32
CA PHE A 113 -13.12 0.44 5.48
C PHE A 113 -11.83 -0.32 5.81
N GLN A 114 -11.77 -1.54 5.28
CA GLN A 114 -10.56 -2.37 5.32
C GLN A 114 -9.90 -2.42 3.95
N TYR A 115 -8.66 -1.95 3.90
CA TYR A 115 -7.80 -1.90 2.71
C TYR A 115 -6.32 -1.96 3.11
N ASP A 116 -5.45 -2.06 2.12
CA ASP A 116 -4.01 -2.00 2.30
C ASP A 116 -3.60 -0.59 2.77
N THR A 117 -3.35 -0.45 4.07
CA THR A 117 -3.08 0.84 4.71
C THR A 117 -1.75 1.48 4.30
N ASP A 118 -0.87 0.73 3.63
CA ASP A 118 0.34 1.26 2.98
C ASP A 118 0.05 1.83 1.58
N GLN A 119 -1.20 1.75 1.13
CA GLN A 119 -1.71 2.52 0.01
C GLN A 119 -2.21 3.88 0.51
N SER A 120 -1.65 4.90 -0.09
CA SER A 120 -2.05 6.29 0.13
C SER A 120 -3.25 6.72 -0.72
N PHE A 121 -3.75 5.83 -1.58
CA PHE A 121 -4.94 5.99 -2.42
C PHE A 121 -5.75 4.69 -2.44
N ALA A 122 -7.03 4.77 -2.11
CA ALA A 122 -7.98 3.67 -2.21
C ALA A 122 -9.37 4.24 -2.53
N ILE A 123 -10.14 3.53 -3.35
CA ILE A 123 -11.53 3.85 -3.66
C ILE A 123 -12.41 2.70 -3.17
N PHE A 124 -13.56 3.05 -2.59
CA PHE A 124 -14.64 2.14 -2.29
C PHE A 124 -15.91 2.57 -3.03
N MET A 125 -16.60 1.60 -3.63
CA MET A 125 -17.96 1.79 -4.14
C MET A 125 -18.90 0.99 -3.25
N LEU A 126 -19.91 1.64 -2.64
CA LEU A 126 -20.80 0.99 -1.68
C LEU A 126 -22.23 1.54 -1.72
N ASN A 127 -23.16 0.79 -1.12
CA ASN A 127 -24.52 1.23 -0.84
C ASN A 127 -24.56 2.12 0.42
N ALA A 128 -25.66 2.87 0.58
CA ALA A 128 -25.90 3.69 1.77
C ALA A 128 -26.02 2.89 3.08
N ASP A 129 -26.28 1.58 3.00
CA ASP A 129 -26.28 0.65 4.14
C ASP A 129 -24.91 0.04 4.47
N LYS A 130 -23.84 0.54 3.86
CA LYS A 130 -22.45 0.08 4.00
C LYS A 130 -22.12 -1.24 3.28
N THR A 131 -23.03 -1.80 2.48
CA THR A 131 -22.72 -2.93 1.59
C THR A 131 -21.72 -2.52 0.51
N ILE A 132 -20.55 -3.17 0.47
CA ILE A 132 -19.49 -2.84 -0.48
C ILE A 132 -19.73 -3.55 -1.82
N TYR A 133 -19.75 -2.80 -2.91
CA TYR A 133 -19.78 -3.32 -4.27
C TYR A 133 -18.39 -3.71 -4.76
N GLY A 134 -17.37 -2.93 -4.39
CA GLY A 134 -15.98 -3.29 -4.62
C GLY A 134 -15.01 -2.18 -4.25
N ARG A 135 -13.73 -2.48 -4.44
CA ARG A 135 -12.60 -1.58 -4.17
C ARG A 135 -11.90 -1.23 -5.48
N PHE A 136 -11.11 -0.16 -5.48
CA PHE A 136 -10.16 0.17 -6.55
C PHE A 136 -8.95 0.91 -5.95
N GLY A 137 -7.81 0.93 -6.64
CA GLY A 137 -6.60 1.58 -6.17
C GLY A 137 -5.66 0.60 -5.47
N THR A 138 -4.59 0.20 -6.15
CA THR A 138 -3.53 -0.63 -5.60
C THR A 138 -2.17 -0.33 -6.27
N ARG A 139 -1.10 -0.92 -5.76
CA ARG A 139 0.23 -0.98 -6.38
C ARG A 139 1.03 -2.17 -5.87
N SER A 140 1.98 -2.61 -6.69
CA SER A 140 2.95 -3.68 -6.43
C SER A 140 4.36 -3.18 -6.14
N HIS A 141 4.62 -1.88 -6.32
CA HIS A 141 5.91 -1.26 -6.08
C HIS A 141 5.75 0.12 -5.45
N ARG A 142 6.77 0.62 -4.76
CA ARG A 142 6.69 1.94 -4.10
C ARG A 142 6.39 3.07 -5.09
N THR A 143 7.15 3.12 -6.19
CA THR A 143 7.17 4.22 -7.15
C THR A 143 6.61 3.89 -8.53
N ASP A 144 6.40 2.60 -8.85
CA ASP A 144 5.87 2.15 -10.14
C ASP A 144 4.46 1.59 -9.93
N TRP A 145 3.49 2.17 -10.63
CA TRP A 145 2.07 1.88 -10.48
C TRP A 145 1.36 1.70 -11.83
N LEU A 146 2.02 1.98 -12.96
CA LEU A 146 1.42 1.93 -14.29
C LEU A 146 0.93 0.51 -14.65
N GLY A 147 1.52 -0.51 -14.02
CA GLY A 147 1.12 -1.89 -14.19
C GLY A 147 -0.08 -2.33 -13.35
N ASP A 148 -0.61 -1.47 -12.46
CA ASP A 148 -1.57 -1.89 -11.42
C ASP A 148 -2.88 -1.08 -11.42
N VAL A 149 -2.88 0.16 -11.93
CA VAL A 149 -4.08 1.01 -12.04
C VAL A 149 -4.07 1.84 -13.33
N SER A 150 -5.25 2.14 -13.88
CA SER A 150 -5.44 3.08 -14.99
C SER A 150 -6.80 3.78 -14.91
N ILE A 151 -6.99 4.86 -15.67
CA ILE A 151 -8.28 5.57 -15.78
C ILE A 151 -9.34 4.66 -16.41
N GLU A 152 -8.97 3.91 -17.44
CA GLU A 152 -9.84 2.92 -18.09
C GLU A 152 -10.26 1.83 -17.11
N GLY A 153 -9.33 1.30 -16.31
CA GLY A 153 -9.63 0.33 -15.26
C GLY A 153 -10.59 0.90 -14.21
N MET A 154 -10.42 2.17 -13.83
CA MET A 154 -11.34 2.86 -12.93
C MET A 154 -12.74 2.96 -13.57
N ALA A 155 -12.84 3.38 -14.83
CA ALA A 155 -14.12 3.45 -15.53
C ALA A 155 -14.84 2.08 -15.56
N GLU A 156 -14.12 0.99 -15.80
CA GLU A 156 -14.67 -0.37 -15.76
C GLU A 156 -15.13 -0.77 -14.35
N ALA A 157 -14.39 -0.42 -13.30
CA ALA A 157 -14.77 -0.66 -11.91
C ALA A 157 -16.04 0.12 -11.51
N LEU A 158 -16.18 1.38 -11.95
CA LEU A 158 -17.36 2.21 -11.73
C LEU A 158 -18.59 1.62 -12.43
N LYS A 159 -18.46 1.24 -13.71
CA LYS A 159 -19.56 0.59 -14.47
C LYS A 159 -20.00 -0.71 -13.81
N ALA A 160 -19.05 -1.55 -13.40
CA ALA A 160 -19.36 -2.81 -12.71
C ALA A 160 -20.06 -2.58 -11.37
N SER A 161 -19.65 -1.56 -10.61
CA SER A 161 -20.28 -1.19 -9.34
C SER A 161 -21.70 -0.68 -9.53
N LEU A 162 -21.95 0.15 -10.54
CA LEU A 162 -23.31 0.58 -10.91
C LEU A 162 -24.20 -0.60 -11.31
N ALA A 163 -23.65 -1.58 -12.02
CA ALA A 163 -24.38 -2.82 -12.38
C ALA A 163 -24.64 -3.73 -11.17
N LEU A 164 -23.80 -3.71 -10.14
CA LEU A 164 -24.10 -4.38 -8.86
C LEU A 164 -25.17 -3.61 -8.08
N HIS A 165 -25.09 -2.29 -8.07
CA HIS A 165 -26.07 -1.42 -7.39
C HIS A 165 -27.47 -1.55 -7.98
N SER A 166 -27.63 -1.58 -9.30
CA SER A 166 -28.94 -1.71 -9.96
C SER A 166 -29.69 -3.01 -9.66
N ARG A 167 -28.98 -4.03 -9.16
CA ARG A 167 -29.55 -5.31 -8.74
C ARG A 167 -29.75 -5.41 -7.23
N TYR A 168 -29.30 -4.43 -6.45
CA TYR A 168 -29.42 -4.47 -5.00
C TYR A 168 -30.88 -4.23 -4.56
N PRO A 169 -31.42 -5.00 -3.58
CA PRO A 169 -30.76 -5.97 -2.70
C PRO A 169 -30.73 -7.43 -3.18
N SER A 170 -31.21 -7.76 -4.39
CA SER A 170 -31.30 -9.16 -4.86
C SER A 170 -29.97 -9.92 -4.93
N ASN A 171 -28.85 -9.20 -5.00
CA ASN A 171 -27.49 -9.74 -5.02
C ASN A 171 -26.72 -9.57 -3.70
N GLN A 172 -27.40 -9.20 -2.59
CA GLN A 172 -26.74 -8.90 -1.31
C GLN A 172 -25.89 -10.06 -0.79
N GLU A 173 -26.33 -11.31 -0.95
CA GLU A 173 -25.60 -12.50 -0.50
C GLU A 173 -24.21 -12.61 -1.15
N GLN A 174 -24.10 -12.32 -2.44
CA GLN A 174 -22.82 -12.35 -3.18
C GLN A 174 -21.85 -11.25 -2.73
N LEU A 175 -22.35 -10.22 -2.06
CA LEU A 175 -21.57 -9.07 -1.59
C LEU A 175 -21.18 -9.20 -0.11
N ALA A 176 -21.75 -10.15 0.64
CA ALA A 176 -21.54 -10.27 2.08
C ALA A 176 -20.05 -10.40 2.45
N ALA A 177 -19.31 -11.23 1.72
CA ALA A 177 -17.88 -11.46 1.95
C ALA A 177 -16.96 -10.31 1.49
N LYS A 178 -17.51 -9.24 0.89
CA LYS A 178 -16.76 -8.02 0.58
C LYS A 178 -16.49 -7.16 1.82
N ARG A 179 -17.13 -7.48 2.95
CA ARG A 179 -16.87 -6.91 4.27
C ARG A 179 -16.07 -7.90 5.11
N GLY A 180 -15.05 -7.40 5.80
CA GLY A 180 -14.19 -8.21 6.66
C GLY A 180 -14.84 -8.49 8.01
N ALA A 181 -14.22 -9.41 8.76
CA ALA A 181 -14.51 -9.51 10.19
C ALA A 181 -14.12 -8.21 10.91
N ALA A 182 -14.78 -7.94 12.04
CA ALA A 182 -14.44 -6.82 12.90
C ALA A 182 -12.94 -6.87 13.28
N LEU A 183 -12.32 -5.69 13.34
CA LEU A 183 -10.92 -5.55 13.74
C LEU A 183 -10.79 -5.47 15.26
N GLU A 184 -9.56 -5.28 15.74
CA GLU A 184 -9.25 -5.13 17.16
C GLU A 184 -9.95 -3.91 17.79
N PHE A 185 -10.13 -2.86 16.99
CA PHE A 185 -10.85 -1.64 17.34
C PHE A 185 -11.64 -1.14 16.13
N SER A 186 -12.76 -0.45 16.37
CA SER A 186 -13.66 0.03 15.32
C SER A 186 -13.16 1.29 14.62
N SER A 187 -12.22 2.02 15.23
CA SER A 187 -11.61 3.22 14.64
C SER A 187 -10.13 3.39 15.02
N PRO A 188 -9.32 4.11 14.21
CA PRO A 188 -7.87 4.19 14.41
C PRO A 188 -7.42 4.83 15.73
N GLU A 189 -8.05 5.92 16.16
CA GLU A 189 -7.68 6.63 17.39
C GLU A 189 -7.91 5.80 18.65
N GLN A 190 -8.63 4.68 18.58
CA GLN A 190 -8.85 3.80 19.73
C GLN A 190 -7.64 2.90 20.02
N TYR A 191 -6.71 2.73 19.08
CA TYR A 191 -5.52 1.92 19.33
C TYR A 191 -4.63 2.57 20.40
N PRO A 192 -4.05 1.77 21.33
CA PRO A 192 -3.22 2.31 22.42
C PRO A 192 -2.03 3.17 21.97
N SER A 193 -1.44 2.91 20.80
CA SER A 193 -0.33 3.71 20.29
C SER A 193 -0.75 5.03 19.62
N LEU A 194 -2.05 5.27 19.48
CA LEU A 194 -2.63 6.46 18.83
C LEU A 194 -3.50 7.30 19.77
N ASN A 195 -4.14 6.70 20.77
CA ASN A 195 -5.22 7.32 21.56
C ASN A 195 -4.81 8.54 22.40
N GLU A 196 -3.57 8.65 22.86
CA GLU A 196 -3.11 9.81 23.65
C GLU A 196 -2.83 11.03 22.76
N LYS A 197 -2.51 10.81 21.48
CA LYS A 197 -2.05 11.85 20.56
C LYS A 197 -3.12 12.32 19.59
N TYR A 198 -4.07 11.47 19.25
CA TYR A 198 -5.02 11.71 18.18
C TYR A 198 -6.46 11.58 18.67
N THR A 199 -7.35 12.34 18.03
CA THR A 199 -8.80 12.25 18.22
C THR A 199 -9.45 11.65 16.97
N ASP A 200 -10.76 11.47 17.02
CA ASP A 200 -11.61 11.00 15.92
C ASP A 200 -11.80 12.04 14.79
N ARG A 201 -11.20 13.24 14.91
CA ARG A 201 -11.36 14.33 13.95
C ARG A 201 -10.06 15.08 13.68
N LEU A 202 -9.92 15.60 12.47
CA LEU A 202 -8.84 16.53 12.13
C LEU A 202 -9.05 17.89 12.81
N ASN A 203 -7.98 18.48 13.33
CA ASN A 203 -8.03 19.80 13.97
C ASN A 203 -7.75 20.92 12.96
N TYR A 204 -8.78 21.34 12.21
CA TYR A 204 -8.66 22.44 11.24
C TYR A 204 -8.51 23.82 11.90
N GLU A 205 -8.98 24.00 13.14
CA GLU A 205 -8.85 25.26 13.88
C GLU A 205 -7.43 25.46 14.43
N GLY A 206 -6.73 24.36 14.71
CA GLY A 206 -5.33 24.31 15.11
C GLY A 206 -4.44 23.65 14.06
N ASP A 207 -3.58 22.72 14.52
CA ASP A 207 -2.59 22.04 13.67
C ASP A 207 -3.20 20.81 12.97
N VAL A 208 -3.75 21.04 11.78
CA VAL A 208 -4.41 20.00 10.96
C VAL A 208 -3.44 18.89 10.54
N VAL A 209 -2.15 19.21 10.38
CA VAL A 209 -1.16 18.24 9.91
C VAL A 209 -0.76 17.31 11.04
N LYS A 210 -0.49 17.85 12.23
CA LYS A 210 -0.10 17.03 13.39
C LYS A 210 -1.24 16.21 13.99
N SER A 211 -2.49 16.63 13.77
CA SER A 211 -3.68 15.90 14.22
C SER A 211 -4.12 14.76 13.29
N CYS A 212 -3.52 14.64 12.09
CA CYS A 212 -3.86 13.59 11.13
C CYS A 212 -3.28 12.22 11.54
N ILE A 213 -4.15 11.22 11.65
CA ILE A 213 -3.76 9.81 11.62
C ILE A 213 -3.57 9.43 10.15
N HIS A 214 -2.33 9.09 9.79
CA HIS A 214 -1.98 8.62 8.46
C HIS A 214 -2.42 7.18 8.23
N CYS A 215 -2.81 6.84 7.00
CA CYS A 215 -3.28 5.49 6.65
C CYS A 215 -2.38 4.38 7.19
N HIS A 216 -1.05 4.45 6.94
CA HIS A 216 -0.12 3.39 7.35
C HIS A 216 -0.04 3.22 8.88
N GLN A 217 -0.35 4.28 9.66
CA GLN A 217 -0.35 4.21 11.11
C GLN A 217 -1.43 3.25 11.63
N ILE A 218 -2.51 3.01 10.87
CA ILE A 218 -3.50 1.98 11.23
C ILE A 218 -2.83 0.61 11.24
N GLY A 219 -2.14 0.24 10.16
CA GLY A 219 -1.40 -1.02 10.09
C GLY A 219 -0.31 -1.11 11.16
N ASP A 220 0.40 -0.02 11.42
CA ASP A 220 1.48 0.02 12.43
C ASP A 220 0.90 -0.20 13.84
N ALA A 221 -0.17 0.50 14.19
CA ALA A 221 -0.86 0.37 15.46
C ALA A 221 -1.42 -1.04 15.67
N ARG A 222 -1.94 -1.66 14.61
CA ARG A 222 -2.40 -3.06 14.65
C ARG A 222 -1.27 -4.04 14.96
N ARG A 223 -0.12 -3.91 14.30
CA ARG A 223 1.05 -4.76 14.58
C ARG A 223 1.57 -4.54 16.01
N GLU A 224 1.67 -3.28 16.42
CA GLU A 224 2.13 -2.90 17.76
C GLU A 224 1.20 -3.40 18.86
N PHE A 225 -0.12 -3.44 18.62
CA PHE A 225 -1.08 -4.00 19.56
C PHE A 225 -0.73 -5.43 19.98
N TYR A 226 -0.47 -6.33 19.04
CA TYR A 226 -0.04 -7.70 19.34
C TYR A 226 1.38 -7.73 19.92
N TRP A 227 2.30 -7.04 19.27
CA TRP A 227 3.72 -7.16 19.60
C TRP A 227 4.06 -6.60 20.99
N SER A 228 3.45 -5.48 21.38
CA SER A 228 3.63 -4.88 22.70
C SER A 228 3.13 -5.76 23.85
N ARG A 229 2.24 -6.72 23.55
CA ARG A 229 1.73 -7.76 24.45
C ARG A 229 2.54 -9.06 24.41
N SER A 230 3.64 -9.08 23.67
CA SER A 230 4.45 -10.29 23.41
C SER A 230 3.64 -11.42 22.77
N GLU A 231 2.65 -11.05 21.97
CA GLU A 231 1.92 -11.96 21.08
C GLU A 231 2.53 -11.91 19.68
N PRO A 232 2.55 -13.03 18.94
CA PRO A 232 2.98 -13.00 17.55
C PRO A 232 2.01 -12.13 16.73
N ILE A 233 2.54 -11.30 15.84
CA ILE A 233 1.75 -10.53 14.88
C ILE A 233 1.08 -11.53 13.93
N PRO A 234 -0.26 -11.46 13.73
CA PRO A 234 -0.96 -12.27 12.75
C PRO A 234 -0.31 -12.18 11.36
N GLU A 235 -0.17 -13.30 10.66
CA GLU A 235 0.56 -13.33 9.39
C GLU A 235 -0.06 -12.43 8.32
N LYS A 236 -1.39 -12.28 8.31
CA LYS A 236 -2.10 -11.32 7.44
C LYS A 236 -1.72 -9.85 7.68
N LEU A 237 -1.10 -9.53 8.82
CA LEU A 237 -0.58 -8.19 9.14
C LEU A 237 0.91 -8.03 8.83
N LEU A 238 1.65 -9.14 8.71
CA LEU A 238 3.02 -9.17 8.19
C LEU A 238 3.05 -9.12 6.66
N PHE A 239 2.12 -9.83 6.03
CA PHE A 239 1.94 -9.91 4.57
C PHE A 239 0.52 -9.44 4.19
N PRO A 240 0.24 -8.13 4.36
CA PRO A 240 -1.08 -7.57 4.11
C PRO A 240 -1.35 -7.44 2.60
N TYR A 241 -2.58 -7.74 2.21
CA TYR A 241 -3.09 -7.61 0.83
C TYR A 241 -2.12 -8.12 -0.25
N PRO A 242 -1.80 -9.43 -0.27
CA PRO A 242 -0.85 -10.00 -1.22
C PRO A 242 -1.19 -9.60 -2.65
N HIS A 243 -0.22 -9.03 -3.36
CA HIS A 243 -0.46 -8.64 -4.75
C HIS A 243 -0.70 -9.88 -5.61
N PRO A 244 -1.65 -9.91 -6.58
CA PRO A 244 -1.91 -11.11 -7.39
C PRO A 244 -0.66 -11.61 -8.15
N LYS A 245 0.25 -10.71 -8.50
CA LYS A 245 1.56 -11.03 -9.09
C LYS A 245 2.38 -12.02 -8.23
N SER A 246 2.26 -11.97 -6.90
CA SER A 246 3.00 -12.86 -5.98
C SER A 246 2.63 -14.34 -6.14
N ILE A 247 1.42 -14.62 -6.61
CA ILE A 247 0.93 -15.97 -6.93
C ILE A 247 0.91 -16.23 -8.45
N GLY A 248 1.53 -15.35 -9.23
CA GLY A 248 1.69 -15.45 -10.68
C GLY A 248 0.54 -14.91 -11.52
N LEU A 249 -0.43 -14.20 -10.93
CA LEU A 249 -1.49 -13.52 -11.67
C LEU A 249 -1.08 -12.09 -12.03
N VAL A 250 -0.70 -11.86 -13.28
CA VAL A 250 -0.51 -10.50 -13.82
C VAL A 250 -1.81 -10.07 -14.49
N LEU A 251 -2.53 -9.14 -13.89
CA LEU A 251 -3.81 -8.64 -14.40
C LEU A 251 -3.60 -7.40 -15.28
N ASP A 252 -4.49 -7.20 -16.24
CA ASP A 252 -4.53 -6.01 -17.09
C ASP A 252 -5.06 -4.79 -16.30
N PRO A 253 -4.27 -3.72 -16.10
CA PRO A 253 -4.70 -2.55 -15.33
C PRO A 253 -5.82 -1.74 -16.00
N THR A 254 -6.09 -1.97 -17.28
CA THR A 254 -7.17 -1.30 -18.04
C THR A 254 -8.51 -2.04 -17.96
N LYS A 255 -8.53 -3.20 -17.30
CA LYS A 255 -9.69 -4.08 -17.14
C LYS A 255 -10.01 -4.28 -15.67
N ARG A 256 -11.08 -5.02 -15.38
CA ARG A 256 -11.50 -5.34 -14.01
C ARG A 256 -10.55 -6.35 -13.38
N ALA A 257 -10.57 -7.59 -13.87
CA ALA A 257 -9.73 -8.68 -13.36
C ALA A 257 -9.35 -9.65 -14.50
N THR A 258 -9.09 -9.12 -15.69
CA THR A 258 -8.65 -9.91 -16.84
C THR A 258 -7.17 -10.25 -16.71
N ILE A 259 -6.82 -11.51 -16.91
CA ILE A 259 -5.43 -11.97 -16.86
C ILE A 259 -4.68 -11.49 -18.10
N LYS A 260 -3.64 -10.69 -17.90
CA LYS A 260 -2.71 -10.26 -18.96
C LYS A 260 -1.64 -11.32 -19.23
N SER A 261 -1.07 -11.87 -18.16
CA SER A 261 -0.11 -12.97 -18.25
C SER A 261 -0.10 -13.81 -16.97
N VAL A 262 0.42 -15.03 -17.09
CA VAL A 262 0.61 -15.94 -15.96
C VAL A 262 2.09 -16.27 -15.85
N THR A 263 2.68 -16.09 -14.67
CA THR A 263 4.10 -16.36 -14.44
C THR A 263 4.34 -17.85 -14.28
N GLU A 264 5.30 -18.42 -15.00
CA GLU A 264 5.65 -19.85 -14.90
C GLU A 264 6.13 -20.23 -13.49
N GLY A 265 5.91 -21.48 -13.09
CA GLY A 265 6.33 -22.00 -11.78
C GLY A 265 5.56 -21.47 -10.57
N THR A 266 4.42 -20.78 -10.79
CA THR A 266 3.60 -20.18 -9.73
C THR A 266 2.28 -20.93 -9.50
N PRO A 267 1.58 -20.66 -8.38
CA PRO A 267 0.24 -21.21 -8.12
C PRO A 267 -0.76 -21.00 -9.26
N ALA A 268 -0.75 -19.83 -9.90
CA ALA A 268 -1.63 -19.53 -11.03
C ALA A 268 -1.34 -20.40 -12.26
N ALA A 269 -0.05 -20.62 -12.58
CA ALA A 269 0.35 -21.48 -13.70
C ALA A 269 -0.04 -22.94 -13.43
N ALA A 270 0.20 -23.44 -12.22
CA ALA A 270 -0.20 -24.79 -11.81
C ALA A 270 -1.72 -25.01 -11.92
N SER A 271 -2.49 -23.93 -11.71
CA SER A 271 -3.96 -23.91 -11.81
C SER A 271 -4.49 -23.73 -13.24
N ARG A 272 -3.62 -23.72 -14.26
CA ARG A 272 -3.98 -23.62 -15.68
C ARG A 272 -4.82 -22.40 -16.05
N LEU A 273 -4.63 -21.31 -15.31
CA LEU A 273 -5.15 -20.00 -15.68
C LEU A 273 -4.37 -19.48 -16.88
N GLN A 274 -5.03 -18.70 -17.73
CA GLN A 274 -4.50 -18.32 -19.04
C GLN A 274 -4.64 -16.81 -19.28
N PRO A 275 -3.71 -16.21 -20.05
CA PRO A 275 -3.92 -14.88 -20.60
C PRO A 275 -5.27 -14.79 -21.31
N GLY A 276 -6.02 -13.71 -21.08
CA GLY A 276 -7.34 -13.49 -21.65
C GLY A 276 -8.51 -13.98 -20.79
N ASP A 277 -8.26 -14.79 -19.74
CA ASP A 277 -9.31 -15.14 -18.78
C ASP A 277 -9.86 -13.88 -18.10
N ASP A 278 -11.16 -13.62 -18.24
CA ASP A 278 -11.86 -12.56 -17.50
C ASP A 278 -12.42 -13.14 -16.20
N LEU A 279 -11.72 -12.90 -15.08
CA LEU A 279 -12.16 -13.37 -13.77
C LEU A 279 -13.41 -12.58 -13.33
N LEU A 280 -14.54 -13.27 -13.26
CA LEU A 280 -15.84 -12.68 -12.92
C LEU A 280 -16.09 -12.68 -11.41
N SER A 281 -15.73 -13.79 -10.75
CA SER A 281 -15.80 -13.92 -9.30
C SER A 281 -14.65 -14.77 -8.76
N MET A 282 -14.26 -14.48 -7.52
CA MET A 282 -13.28 -15.27 -6.77
C MET A 282 -13.84 -15.52 -5.37
N ASN A 283 -13.82 -16.78 -4.96
CA ASN A 283 -14.38 -17.25 -3.70
C ASN A 283 -15.83 -16.74 -3.46
N GLY A 284 -16.68 -16.86 -4.47
CA GLY A 284 -18.09 -16.42 -4.45
C GLY A 284 -18.33 -14.91 -4.57
N GLN A 285 -17.28 -14.08 -4.61
CA GLN A 285 -17.42 -12.62 -4.65
C GLN A 285 -17.24 -12.07 -6.06
N PRO A 286 -18.14 -11.23 -6.58
CA PRO A 286 -17.96 -10.59 -7.88
C PRO A 286 -16.75 -9.65 -7.85
N LEU A 287 -15.94 -9.64 -8.91
CA LEU A 287 -14.75 -8.80 -9.00
C LEU A 287 -15.03 -7.54 -9.84
N VAL A 288 -14.77 -6.36 -9.27
CA VAL A 288 -14.84 -5.09 -10.03
C VAL A 288 -13.47 -4.53 -10.38
N SER A 289 -12.40 -4.98 -9.69
CA SER A 289 -11.03 -4.54 -9.95
C SER A 289 -9.99 -5.52 -9.38
N MET A 290 -8.70 -5.25 -9.65
CA MET A 290 -7.56 -5.91 -9.00
C MET A 290 -7.56 -5.79 -7.48
N ALA A 291 -8.06 -4.68 -6.92
CA ALA A 291 -8.13 -4.49 -5.47
C ALA A 291 -9.14 -5.46 -4.81
N ASP A 292 -10.18 -5.90 -5.54
CA ASP A 292 -11.06 -6.96 -5.06
C ASP A 292 -10.36 -8.33 -5.04
N VAL A 293 -9.46 -8.61 -5.99
CA VAL A 293 -8.64 -9.83 -5.96
C VAL A 293 -7.74 -9.83 -4.73
N GLN A 294 -7.07 -8.71 -4.44
CA GLN A 294 -6.29 -8.56 -3.20
C GLN A 294 -7.15 -8.65 -1.94
N TRP A 295 -8.37 -8.12 -1.97
CA TRP A 295 -9.32 -8.27 -0.86
C TRP A 295 -9.61 -9.74 -0.58
N VAL A 296 -9.90 -10.53 -1.61
CA VAL A 296 -10.14 -11.97 -1.44
C VAL A 296 -8.89 -12.63 -0.88
N LEU A 297 -7.72 -12.46 -1.52
CA LEU A 297 -6.45 -13.01 -1.06
C LEU A 297 -6.11 -12.59 0.38
N HIS A 298 -6.37 -11.35 0.78
CA HIS A 298 -6.11 -10.89 2.14
C HIS A 298 -6.90 -11.69 3.19
N ASN A 299 -8.14 -12.07 2.88
CA ASN A 299 -9.04 -12.74 3.81
C ASN A 299 -8.96 -14.28 3.77
N LEU A 300 -8.21 -14.86 2.84
CA LEU A 300 -7.92 -16.30 2.83
C LEU A 300 -6.97 -16.68 3.97
N ASN A 301 -7.07 -17.93 4.44
CA ASN A 301 -6.07 -18.48 5.36
C ASN A 301 -4.71 -18.63 4.64
N SER A 302 -3.62 -18.73 5.39
CA SER A 302 -2.30 -19.00 4.80
C SER A 302 -2.05 -20.49 4.52
N GLU A 303 -2.91 -21.36 5.05
CA GLU A 303 -2.89 -22.80 4.82
C GLU A 303 -3.18 -23.16 3.36
N PRO A 304 -2.75 -24.36 2.90
CA PRO A 304 -3.09 -24.85 1.58
C PRO A 304 -4.61 -24.88 1.36
N GLN A 305 -5.08 -24.31 0.25
CA GLN A 305 -6.52 -24.30 -0.07
C GLN A 305 -6.78 -24.14 -1.57
N GLU A 306 -7.95 -24.61 -2.00
CA GLU A 306 -8.50 -24.33 -3.32
C GLU A 306 -9.41 -23.11 -3.25
N VAL A 307 -9.19 -22.15 -4.14
CA VAL A 307 -10.04 -20.96 -4.26
C VAL A 307 -10.92 -21.10 -5.50
N GLU A 308 -12.24 -21.07 -5.31
CA GLU A 308 -13.19 -21.13 -6.44
C GLU A 308 -13.08 -19.88 -7.31
N LEU A 309 -13.06 -20.08 -8.63
CA LEU A 309 -13.08 -19.04 -9.64
C LEU A 309 -14.25 -19.25 -10.58
N LEU A 310 -14.93 -18.16 -10.93
CA LEU A 310 -15.78 -18.10 -12.12
C LEU A 310 -15.09 -17.18 -13.11
N LEU A 311 -14.79 -17.70 -14.29
CA LEU A 311 -14.10 -16.93 -15.34
C LEU A 311 -14.84 -17.04 -16.67
N ARG A 312 -14.62 -16.06 -17.53
CA ARG A 312 -15.01 -16.15 -18.94
C ARG A 312 -13.77 -16.40 -19.79
N ARG A 313 -13.80 -17.47 -20.58
CA ARG A 313 -12.78 -17.86 -21.57
C ARG A 313 -13.46 -18.12 -22.90
N ASP A 314 -12.99 -17.46 -23.96
CA ASP A 314 -13.57 -17.59 -25.32
C ASP A 314 -15.09 -17.38 -25.37
N GLY A 315 -15.60 -16.45 -24.54
CA GLY A 315 -17.02 -16.14 -24.43
C GLY A 315 -17.84 -17.08 -23.51
N ALA A 316 -17.33 -18.26 -23.19
CA ALA A 316 -17.99 -19.20 -22.27
C ALA A 316 -17.65 -18.89 -20.81
N ILE A 317 -18.64 -19.02 -19.92
CA ILE A 317 -18.44 -18.92 -18.47
C ILE A 317 -18.11 -20.31 -17.93
N THR A 318 -16.99 -20.43 -17.25
CA THR A 318 -16.44 -21.69 -16.75
C THR A 318 -16.06 -21.56 -15.28
N LYS A 319 -16.32 -22.61 -14.50
CA LYS A 319 -15.78 -22.75 -13.14
C LYS A 319 -14.34 -23.25 -13.23
N SER A 320 -13.46 -22.64 -12.46
CA SER A 320 -12.06 -23.05 -12.28
C SER A 320 -11.72 -23.00 -10.79
N SER A 321 -10.53 -23.45 -10.43
CA SER A 321 -9.97 -23.21 -9.10
C SER A 321 -8.55 -22.63 -9.21
N LEU A 322 -8.10 -22.02 -8.12
CA LEU A 322 -6.72 -21.62 -7.88
C LEU A 322 -6.22 -22.37 -6.65
N SER A 323 -5.27 -23.27 -6.87
CA SER A 323 -4.61 -24.05 -5.82
C SER A 323 -3.53 -23.20 -5.17
N LEU A 324 -3.71 -22.84 -3.90
CA LEU A 324 -2.71 -22.13 -3.10
C LEU A 324 -1.95 -23.12 -2.21
N PRO A 325 -0.61 -23.17 -2.27
CA PRO A 325 0.19 -24.05 -1.41
C PRO A 325 0.31 -23.51 0.02
N SER A 326 0.96 -24.26 0.90
CA SER A 326 1.34 -23.77 2.23
C SER A 326 2.19 -22.50 2.12
N GLU A 327 2.01 -21.56 3.03
CA GLU A 327 2.79 -20.33 3.12
C GLU A 327 2.71 -19.46 1.84
N TRP A 328 1.73 -19.67 0.96
CA TRP A 328 1.58 -18.95 -0.31
C TRP A 328 1.59 -17.43 -0.13
N ARG A 329 1.08 -16.96 1.01
CA ARG A 329 1.02 -15.55 1.38
C ARG A 329 2.42 -14.93 1.49
N ARG A 330 3.42 -15.70 1.91
CA ARG A 330 4.81 -15.27 2.01
C ARG A 330 5.50 -15.12 0.66
N LEU A 331 4.89 -15.56 -0.44
CA LEU A 331 5.42 -15.32 -1.77
C LEU A 331 5.45 -13.81 -2.10
N ASP A 332 4.58 -13.00 -1.49
CA ASP A 332 4.63 -11.55 -1.62
C ASP A 332 5.80 -10.93 -0.82
N ASP A 333 6.23 -9.74 -1.24
CA ASP A 333 7.32 -9.00 -0.59
C ASP A 333 6.79 -7.71 0.05
N PRO A 334 6.64 -7.65 1.39
CA PRO A 334 6.12 -6.47 2.07
C PRO A 334 7.18 -5.35 2.21
N ARG A 335 8.44 -5.53 1.79
CA ARG A 335 9.53 -4.58 2.09
C ARG A 335 9.39 -3.22 1.39
N TRP A 336 8.67 -3.15 0.28
CA TRP A 336 8.42 -1.88 -0.41
C TRP A 336 7.42 -0.99 0.36
N ARG A 337 6.68 -1.57 1.31
CA ARG A 337 5.71 -0.88 2.18
C ARG A 337 6.41 -0.05 3.24
N VAL A 338 5.82 1.08 3.62
CA VAL A 338 6.38 1.95 4.66
C VAL A 338 6.38 1.24 6.01
N SER A 339 5.33 0.46 6.28
CA SER A 339 5.19 -0.39 7.46
C SER A 339 6.35 -1.36 7.72
N SER A 340 7.08 -1.76 6.68
CA SER A 340 8.28 -2.60 6.83
C SER A 340 9.38 -1.93 7.68
N TRP A 341 9.35 -0.60 7.81
CA TRP A 341 10.29 0.13 8.65
C TRP A 341 10.09 -0.21 10.14
N GLY A 342 8.84 -0.29 10.61
CA GLY A 342 8.51 -0.75 11.96
C GLY A 342 8.97 -2.19 12.19
N MET A 343 8.76 -3.09 11.22
CA MET A 343 9.25 -4.47 11.29
C MET A 343 10.78 -4.54 11.36
N SER A 344 11.47 -3.71 10.58
CA SER A 344 12.94 -3.59 10.62
C SER A 344 13.42 -3.15 12.01
N ARG A 345 12.76 -2.18 12.65
CA ARG A 345 13.04 -1.78 14.04
C ARG A 345 12.96 -2.98 14.98
N MET A 346 11.84 -3.69 14.94
CA MET A 346 11.50 -4.79 15.84
C MET A 346 12.44 -5.99 15.68
N MET A 347 12.69 -6.41 14.44
CA MET A 347 13.24 -7.73 14.13
C MET A 347 14.71 -7.69 13.69
N THR A 348 15.14 -6.62 13.03
CA THR A 348 16.51 -6.49 12.50
C THR A 348 17.29 -5.36 13.17
N GLY A 349 16.78 -4.83 14.28
CA GLY A 349 17.41 -3.72 15.01
C GLY A 349 17.54 -2.44 14.20
N GLY A 350 16.72 -2.27 13.16
CA GLY A 350 16.72 -1.13 12.25
C GLY A 350 17.62 -1.29 11.02
N MET A 351 18.13 -2.50 10.73
CA MET A 351 18.76 -2.78 9.44
C MET A 351 17.73 -2.93 8.33
N ARG A 352 18.08 -2.49 7.11
CA ARG A 352 17.42 -2.93 5.88
C ARG A 352 18.32 -3.92 5.17
N LEU A 353 17.76 -5.07 4.82
CA LEU A 353 18.47 -6.21 4.30
C LEU A 353 18.01 -6.51 2.86
N GLN A 354 18.97 -6.73 1.97
CA GLN A 354 18.74 -7.06 0.57
C GLN A 354 19.51 -8.33 0.22
N ALA A 355 18.84 -9.30 -0.39
CA ALA A 355 19.50 -10.48 -0.91
C ALA A 355 20.56 -10.08 -1.95
N LEU A 356 21.73 -10.70 -1.88
CA LEU A 356 22.75 -10.54 -2.91
C LEU A 356 22.28 -11.16 -4.24
N THR A 357 22.65 -10.54 -5.35
CA THR A 357 22.51 -11.15 -6.69
C THR A 357 23.49 -12.32 -6.86
N ASP A 358 23.29 -13.12 -7.90
CA ASP A 358 24.18 -14.25 -8.21
C ASP A 358 25.61 -13.77 -8.52
N GLU A 359 25.75 -12.62 -9.17
CA GLU A 359 27.04 -11.99 -9.43
C GLU A 359 27.72 -11.53 -8.14
N GLU A 360 26.99 -10.84 -7.26
CA GLU A 360 27.51 -10.37 -5.97
C GLU A 360 27.93 -11.54 -5.07
N ARG A 361 27.19 -12.66 -5.13
CA ARG A 361 27.53 -13.93 -4.47
C ARG A 361 28.81 -14.53 -5.04
N ALA A 362 28.94 -14.62 -6.36
CA ALA A 362 30.11 -15.17 -7.04
C ALA A 362 31.39 -14.39 -6.72
N GLU A 363 31.33 -13.05 -6.73
CA GLU A 363 32.44 -12.17 -6.34
C GLU A 363 32.96 -12.44 -4.91
N ARG A 364 32.07 -12.91 -4.02
CA ARG A 364 32.36 -13.16 -2.60
C ARG A 364 32.60 -14.64 -2.29
N GLY A 365 32.52 -15.52 -3.29
CA GLY A 365 32.66 -16.96 -3.11
C GLY A 365 31.55 -17.58 -2.27
N ILE A 366 30.36 -16.97 -2.24
CA ILE A 366 29.19 -17.49 -1.51
C ILE A 366 28.39 -18.37 -2.47
N VAL A 367 28.43 -19.68 -2.27
CA VAL A 367 27.80 -20.65 -3.18
C VAL A 367 26.36 -20.96 -2.76
N ASP A 368 26.09 -21.03 -1.47
CA ASP A 368 24.79 -21.45 -0.93
C ASP A 368 24.47 -20.70 0.37
N GLY A 369 23.21 -20.77 0.78
CA GLY A 369 22.69 -20.21 2.02
C GLY A 369 22.37 -18.72 1.97
N MET A 370 21.95 -18.23 3.13
CA MET A 370 21.59 -16.86 3.40
C MET A 370 22.76 -15.91 3.09
N ALA A 371 22.46 -14.85 2.35
CA ALA A 371 23.40 -13.77 2.10
C ALA A 371 22.61 -12.47 1.88
N LEU A 372 22.36 -11.76 2.98
CA LEU A 372 21.61 -10.51 2.96
C LEU A 372 22.52 -9.34 3.30
N ARG A 373 22.76 -8.44 2.35
CA ARG A 373 23.49 -7.19 2.57
C ARG A 373 22.67 -6.23 3.40
N ALA A 374 23.28 -5.66 4.44
CA ALA A 374 22.77 -4.50 5.15
C ALA A 374 22.90 -3.23 4.30
N SER A 375 21.89 -2.97 3.46
CA SER A 375 21.84 -1.78 2.59
C SER A 375 21.65 -0.49 3.38
N SER A 376 21.11 -0.58 4.59
CA SER A 376 21.15 0.50 5.56
C SER A 376 21.15 -0.03 6.99
N VAL A 377 21.69 0.76 7.91
CA VAL A 377 21.62 0.52 9.35
C VAL A 377 21.12 1.81 10.00
N GLY A 378 19.97 1.74 10.67
CA GLY A 378 19.36 2.89 11.33
C GLY A 378 20.29 3.54 12.36
N LYS A 379 20.21 4.88 12.48
CA LYS A 379 21.14 5.69 13.30
C LYS A 379 20.49 6.35 14.52
N TYR A 380 19.16 6.45 14.54
CA TYR A 380 18.45 7.26 15.52
C TYR A 380 17.41 6.45 16.29
N GLY A 381 17.23 6.81 17.57
CA GLY A 381 16.20 6.25 18.43
C GLY A 381 16.23 4.71 18.51
N PRO A 382 15.05 4.07 18.54
CA PRO A 382 14.92 2.61 18.54
C PRO A 382 15.50 1.92 17.29
N HIS A 383 15.56 2.60 16.15
CA HIS A 383 16.14 2.06 14.91
C HIS A 383 17.67 1.99 14.94
N ALA A 384 18.34 2.52 15.96
CA ALA A 384 19.80 2.47 16.10
C ALA A 384 20.32 1.18 16.73
N THR A 385 19.45 0.20 17.01
CA THR A 385 19.79 -0.97 17.83
C THR A 385 20.89 -1.82 17.21
N ALA A 386 20.80 -2.14 15.91
CA ALA A 386 21.84 -2.87 15.20
C ALA A 386 23.14 -2.06 15.11
N MET A 387 23.07 -0.76 14.81
CA MET A 387 24.26 0.10 14.80
C MET A 387 24.99 0.07 16.15
N LYS A 388 24.25 0.20 17.26
CA LYS A 388 24.79 0.13 18.62
C LYS A 388 25.37 -1.25 18.97
N ALA A 389 24.85 -2.31 18.36
CA ALA A 389 25.38 -3.67 18.45
C ALA A 389 26.60 -3.92 17.54
N GLY A 390 27.04 -2.92 16.77
CA GLY A 390 28.27 -2.97 15.96
C GLY A 390 28.07 -3.41 14.50
N PHE A 391 26.82 -3.53 14.04
CA PHE A 391 26.51 -3.76 12.64
C PHE A 391 26.79 -2.48 11.82
N LEU A 392 27.29 -2.67 10.60
CA LEU A 392 27.63 -1.61 9.66
C LEU A 392 26.87 -1.80 8.35
N VAL A 393 26.74 -0.71 7.59
CA VAL A 393 26.32 -0.79 6.19
C VAL A 393 27.30 -1.70 5.44
N ASP A 394 26.77 -2.47 4.50
CA ASP A 394 27.46 -3.47 3.68
C ASP A 394 27.91 -4.75 4.40
N ASP A 395 27.60 -4.92 5.70
CA ASP A 395 27.69 -6.24 6.34
C ASP A 395 26.80 -7.24 5.60
N ILE A 396 27.32 -8.43 5.31
CA ILE A 396 26.54 -9.52 4.69
C ILE A 396 26.09 -10.45 5.79
N VAL A 397 24.80 -10.43 6.14
CA VAL A 397 24.19 -11.37 7.07
C VAL A 397 24.13 -12.75 6.42
N VAL A 398 24.79 -13.71 7.05
CA VAL A 398 24.86 -15.11 6.57
C VAL A 398 24.21 -16.11 7.52
N SER A 399 23.98 -15.71 8.77
CA SER A 399 23.07 -16.43 9.67
C SER A 399 22.32 -15.45 10.55
N TYR A 400 21.05 -15.73 10.77
CA TYR A 400 20.24 -15.04 11.76
C TYR A 400 19.68 -16.07 12.72
N ASP A 401 20.09 -15.99 13.98
CA ASP A 401 19.60 -16.83 15.06
C ASP A 401 19.80 -18.33 14.79
N GLY A 402 20.97 -18.67 14.24
CA GLY A 402 21.34 -20.03 13.84
C GLY A 402 20.71 -20.51 12.53
N ARG A 403 19.78 -19.75 11.93
CA ARG A 403 19.19 -20.05 10.62
C ARG A 403 20.07 -19.51 9.50
N THR A 404 20.17 -20.26 8.41
CA THR A 404 20.95 -19.93 7.21
C THR A 404 20.13 -20.05 5.93
N ASP A 405 18.82 -20.24 6.06
CA ASP A 405 17.85 -20.49 5.00
C ASP A 405 16.83 -19.36 4.85
N LEU A 406 17.04 -18.23 5.54
CA LEU A 406 16.20 -17.03 5.45
C LEU A 406 16.67 -16.17 4.27
N MET A 407 16.17 -16.50 3.08
CA MET A 407 16.69 -15.98 1.81
C MET A 407 16.28 -14.53 1.50
N ARG A 408 15.26 -14.02 2.18
CA ARG A 408 14.78 -12.63 2.07
C ARG A 408 14.65 -12.01 3.46
N GLU A 409 14.72 -10.68 3.53
CA GLU A 409 14.41 -9.95 4.77
C GLU A 409 12.97 -10.24 5.26
N ALA A 410 12.02 -10.44 4.35
CA ALA A 410 10.67 -10.82 4.70
C ALA A 410 10.59 -12.20 5.40
N ASP A 411 11.43 -13.16 5.00
CA ASP A 411 11.51 -14.48 5.66
C ASP A 411 12.04 -14.33 7.10
N LEU A 412 12.96 -13.38 7.28
CA LEU A 412 13.53 -13.01 8.56
C LEU A 412 12.49 -12.34 9.48
N PHE A 413 11.64 -11.48 8.93
CA PHE A 413 10.49 -10.93 9.67
C PHE A 413 9.52 -12.03 10.12
N ALA A 414 9.16 -12.94 9.21
CA ALA A 414 8.27 -14.05 9.53
C ALA A 414 8.86 -14.96 10.62
N TYR A 415 10.14 -15.30 10.49
CA TYR A 415 10.87 -16.11 11.48
C TYR A 415 10.92 -15.45 12.85
N ALA A 416 11.37 -14.19 12.92
CA ALA A 416 11.50 -13.48 14.19
C ALA A 416 10.14 -13.32 14.88
N ASN A 417 9.08 -12.99 14.14
CA ASN A 417 7.73 -12.90 14.67
C ASN A 417 7.25 -14.22 15.29
N ALA A 418 7.49 -15.34 14.60
CA ALA A 418 7.04 -16.65 15.06
C ALA A 418 7.82 -17.13 16.30
N ASN A 419 9.15 -16.92 16.32
CA ASN A 419 10.05 -17.60 17.23
C ASN A 419 10.63 -16.72 18.35
N ARG A 420 10.47 -15.40 18.26
CA ARG A 420 11.07 -14.45 19.20
C ARG A 420 10.05 -13.46 19.74
N ARG A 421 10.38 -12.86 20.88
CA ARG A 421 9.57 -11.85 21.58
C ARG A 421 10.41 -10.64 21.99
N PRO A 422 9.78 -9.49 22.28
CA PRO A 422 10.49 -8.31 22.77
C PRO A 422 11.45 -8.64 23.92
N GLY A 423 12.71 -8.24 23.77
CA GLY A 423 13.77 -8.47 24.76
C GLY A 423 14.63 -9.71 24.50
N ASP A 424 14.16 -10.68 23.70
CA ASP A 424 14.99 -11.81 23.27
C ASP A 424 16.24 -11.33 22.56
N LYS A 425 17.36 -12.03 22.73
CA LYS A 425 18.59 -11.74 21.97
C LYS A 425 18.72 -12.71 20.81
N VAL A 426 19.05 -12.16 19.65
CA VAL A 426 19.41 -12.94 18.46
C VAL A 426 20.91 -12.81 18.22
N ALA A 427 21.56 -13.93 17.93
CA ALA A 427 22.92 -13.95 17.41
C ALA A 427 22.85 -13.85 15.88
N VAL A 428 23.70 -13.03 15.27
CA VAL A 428 23.73 -12.83 13.83
C VAL A 428 25.17 -12.97 13.37
N GLU A 429 25.39 -13.91 12.45
CA GLU A 429 26.68 -14.07 11.81
C GLU A 429 26.72 -13.21 10.55
N ILE A 430 27.79 -12.44 10.42
CA ILE A 430 28.02 -11.54 9.29
C ILE A 430 29.38 -11.80 8.64
N LEU A 431 29.49 -11.45 7.37
CA LEU A 431 30.75 -11.24 6.67
C LEU A 431 30.99 -9.74 6.52
N ARG A 432 32.15 -9.27 6.99
CA ARG A 432 32.64 -7.91 6.77
C ARG A 432 33.95 -7.98 6.01
N GLY A 433 33.89 -7.72 4.71
CA GLY A 433 34.98 -8.12 3.81
C GLY A 433 35.12 -9.64 3.82
N ARG A 434 36.27 -10.15 4.26
CA ARG A 434 36.53 -11.60 4.40
C ARG A 434 36.36 -12.11 5.84
N ASP A 435 36.19 -11.20 6.80
CA ASP A 435 36.12 -11.55 8.21
C ASP A 435 34.72 -12.01 8.57
N LYS A 436 34.62 -13.20 9.16
CA LYS A 436 33.38 -13.68 9.78
C LYS A 436 33.30 -13.15 11.21
N LYS A 437 32.16 -12.54 11.56
CA LYS A 437 31.88 -12.04 12.92
C LYS A 437 30.52 -12.50 13.39
N THR A 438 30.39 -12.69 14.69
CA THR A 438 29.10 -12.92 15.34
C THR A 438 28.79 -11.72 16.22
N LEU A 439 27.69 -11.06 15.93
CA LEU A 439 27.16 -9.95 16.72
C LEU A 439 25.84 -10.38 17.35
N SER A 440 25.43 -9.72 18.42
CA SER A 440 24.13 -9.99 19.05
C SER A 440 23.37 -8.70 19.28
N MET A 441 22.07 -8.74 19.03
CA MET A 441 21.17 -7.61 19.26
C MET A 441 19.86 -8.09 19.88
N PRO A 442 19.21 -7.26 20.70
CA PRO A 442 17.88 -7.57 21.22
C PRO A 442 16.80 -7.31 20.18
N ILE A 443 15.81 -8.20 20.14
CA ILE A 443 14.52 -8.00 19.50
C ILE A 443 13.82 -6.84 20.21
N GLN A 444 13.47 -5.79 19.45
CA GLN A 444 12.89 -4.58 20.01
C GLN A 444 11.40 -4.75 20.28
N LYS A 445 10.90 -4.05 21.30
CA LYS A 445 9.47 -3.85 21.50
C LYS A 445 8.86 -3.00 20.38
#